data_AF-A0A1J5RSF0-F1
#
_entry.id   AF-A0A1J5RSF0-F1
#
_cell.length_a   1.000
_cell.length_b   1.000
_cell.length_c   1.000
_cell.angle_alpha   90.00
_cell.angle_beta   90.00
_cell.angle_gamma   90.00
#
_symmetry.space_group_name_H-M   'P 1'
#
loop_
_entity.id
_entity.type
_entity.pdbx_description
1 polymer ?
#
loop_
_entity_poly.entity_id
_entity_poly.type
_entity_poly.pdbx_seq_one_letter_code
_entity_poly.pdbx_strand_id
1 'polypeptide(L)'
;MSVIYEKTETGRQALQTRDPDLTRPLRNLLLMIDGNKSDADLHALLAASGVDLGSFDALQRHGWIRARTVVHESAPGAEGPATTVDPAARQRRADPKTEPRQSAFSRLGQSLRTAIGPREQSAREISAGLAEVIKCAAVADAELFAWLEHHVQDLLAQQPQAVTHAVQRIQQLRSDVEAEDRVQRRSPSPLEFGMPLASVIESILGYGRYLHGEALGLGMAVAVEISHELGMQTTASAQRFMTLLQSTGLPMDLPQAPVDRWLELLPVQNDGSSGHLSLVLLQDVGQPVSKSVPRTLIMDILDRAGTLVF
;
A
#
# COMPACT_ATOMS: atom_id res chain seq x y z
N MET A 1 30.32 -15.99 -4.66
CA MET A 1 29.28 -16.70 -5.42
C MET A 1 27.98 -16.46 -4.70
N SER A 2 26.93 -16.08 -5.42
CA SER A 2 25.59 -15.88 -4.85
C SER A 2 24.68 -16.98 -5.38
N VAL A 3 23.69 -17.40 -4.58
CA VAL A 3 22.67 -18.36 -5.03
C VAL A 3 21.42 -17.57 -5.35
N ILE A 4 20.88 -17.73 -6.55
CA ILE A 4 19.59 -17.16 -6.93
C ILE A 4 18.60 -18.31 -7.03
N TYR A 5 17.43 -18.13 -6.42
CA TYR A 5 16.35 -19.12 -6.50
C TYR A 5 15.34 -18.72 -7.56
N GLU A 6 14.91 -19.69 -8.35
CA GLU A 6 13.83 -19.55 -9.33
C GLU A 6 12.62 -20.36 -8.87
N LYS A 7 11.44 -19.74 -8.92
CA LYS A 7 10.16 -20.39 -8.63
C LYS A 7 9.82 -21.36 -9.77
N THR A 8 9.62 -22.63 -9.43
CA THR A 8 9.25 -23.67 -10.41
C THR A 8 7.75 -23.65 -10.69
N GLU A 9 7.31 -24.41 -11.70
CA GLU A 9 5.88 -24.61 -11.99
C GLU A 9 5.16 -25.29 -10.82
N THR A 10 5.78 -26.31 -10.21
CA THR A 10 5.25 -26.97 -9.01
C THR A 10 5.11 -25.98 -7.85
N GLY A 11 6.05 -25.03 -7.71
CA GLY A 11 5.96 -23.96 -6.72
C GLY A 11 4.79 -23.00 -6.96
N ARG A 12 4.54 -22.61 -8.23
CA ARG A 12 3.35 -21.81 -8.58
C ARG A 12 2.06 -22.58 -8.28
N GLN A 13 2.01 -23.86 -8.65
CA GLN A 13 0.85 -24.71 -8.37
C GLN A 13 0.59 -24.87 -6.87
N ALA A 14 1.63 -24.99 -6.04
CA ALA A 14 1.50 -25.05 -4.58
C ALA A 14 0.92 -23.75 -4.00
N LEU A 15 1.28 -22.58 -4.55
CA LEU A 15 0.66 -21.30 -4.18
C LEU A 15 -0.83 -21.27 -4.56
N GLN A 16 -1.18 -21.68 -5.78
CA GLN A 16 -2.56 -21.71 -6.28
C GLN A 16 -3.46 -22.65 -5.48
N THR A 17 -2.98 -23.86 -5.20
CA THR A 17 -3.76 -24.92 -4.55
C THR A 17 -3.78 -24.82 -3.03
N ARG A 18 -3.03 -23.85 -2.46
CA ARG A 18 -2.82 -23.71 -1.01
C ARG A 18 -2.38 -25.04 -0.39
N ASP A 19 -1.29 -25.58 -0.94
CA ASP A 19 -0.71 -26.85 -0.50
C ASP A 19 -0.57 -26.89 1.03
N PRO A 20 -1.05 -27.95 1.71
CA PRO A 20 -1.04 -28.03 3.17
C PRO A 20 0.36 -28.04 3.78
N ASP A 21 1.38 -28.49 3.04
CA ASP A 21 2.77 -28.48 3.49
C ASP A 21 3.42 -27.09 3.35
N LEU A 22 2.79 -26.17 2.60
CA LEU A 22 3.26 -24.81 2.41
C LEU A 22 2.84 -23.92 3.59
N THR A 23 3.55 -24.09 4.71
CA THR A 23 3.37 -23.27 5.92
C THR A 23 3.52 -21.77 5.62
N ARG A 24 2.95 -20.90 6.47
CA ARG A 24 2.99 -19.44 6.25
C ARG A 24 4.41 -18.90 5.98
N PRO A 25 5.46 -19.21 6.77
CA PRO A 25 6.81 -18.72 6.45
C PRO A 25 7.32 -19.19 5.08
N LEU A 26 7.07 -20.45 4.71
CA LEU A 26 7.45 -21.00 3.41
C LEU A 26 6.67 -20.35 2.26
N ARG A 27 5.38 -20.07 2.46
CA ARG A 27 4.54 -19.35 1.50
C ARG A 27 5.08 -17.95 1.27
N ASN A 28 5.41 -17.23 2.33
CA ASN A 28 5.92 -15.86 2.27
C ASN A 28 7.26 -15.81 1.55
N LEU A 29 8.15 -16.76 1.84
CA LEU A 29 9.41 -16.92 1.10
C LEU A 29 9.14 -17.22 -0.38
N LEU A 30 8.28 -18.19 -0.68
CA LEU A 30 7.97 -18.60 -2.05
C LEU A 30 7.35 -17.45 -2.85
N LEU A 31 6.50 -16.62 -2.26
CA LEU A 31 5.95 -15.41 -2.89
C LEU A 31 7.04 -14.45 -3.34
N MET A 32 8.07 -14.24 -2.52
CA MET A 32 9.14 -13.27 -2.76
C MET A 32 10.21 -13.71 -3.78
N ILE A 33 10.26 -15.02 -4.10
CA ILE A 33 11.19 -15.60 -5.06
C ILE A 33 10.75 -15.28 -6.50
N ASP A 34 11.57 -14.50 -7.19
CA ASP A 34 11.33 -13.97 -8.54
C ASP A 34 12.44 -14.30 -9.56
N GLY A 35 13.46 -15.07 -9.16
CA GLY A 35 14.60 -15.40 -10.04
C GLY A 35 15.66 -14.30 -10.18
N ASN A 36 15.52 -13.17 -9.47
CA ASN A 36 16.46 -12.05 -9.54
C ASN A 36 17.18 -11.79 -8.21
N LYS A 37 16.54 -12.08 -7.07
CA LYS A 37 17.11 -11.85 -5.75
C LYS A 37 18.07 -12.97 -5.33
N SER A 38 19.19 -12.58 -4.71
CA SER A 38 20.10 -13.56 -4.10
C SER A 38 19.52 -14.16 -2.82
N ASP A 39 20.07 -15.28 -2.39
CA ASP A 39 19.85 -15.90 -1.09
C ASP A 39 20.08 -14.93 0.07
N ALA A 40 21.15 -14.13 0.00
CA ALA A 40 21.42 -13.07 0.97
C ALA A 40 20.34 -11.98 0.98
N ASP A 41 19.88 -11.54 -0.20
CA ASP A 41 18.81 -10.53 -0.32
C ASP A 41 17.48 -11.06 0.23
N LEU A 42 17.11 -12.29 -0.14
CA LEU A 42 15.88 -12.94 0.34
C LEU A 42 15.91 -13.17 1.85
N HIS A 43 17.06 -13.58 2.40
CA HIS A 43 17.23 -13.72 3.84
C HIS A 43 17.13 -12.35 4.54
N ALA A 44 17.71 -11.28 3.99
CA ALA A 44 17.60 -9.93 4.55
C ALA A 44 16.15 -9.42 4.55
N LEU A 45 15.42 -9.65 3.44
CA LEU A 45 14.00 -9.28 3.30
C LEU A 45 13.08 -10.03 4.28
N LEU A 46 13.46 -11.24 4.69
CA LEU A 46 12.61 -12.19 5.41
C LEU A 46 13.08 -12.52 6.81
N ALA A 47 14.16 -11.88 7.28
CA ALA A 47 14.72 -12.09 8.62
C ALA A 47 13.68 -11.89 9.73
N ALA A 48 12.72 -10.99 9.53
CA ALA A 48 11.60 -10.75 10.46
C ALA A 48 10.40 -11.70 10.30
N SER A 49 10.38 -12.53 9.24
CA SER A 49 9.28 -13.44 8.91
C SER A 49 9.49 -14.88 9.43
N GLY A 50 10.53 -15.11 10.24
CA GLY A 50 10.87 -16.46 10.74
C GLY A 50 11.44 -17.40 9.67
N VAL A 51 11.93 -16.84 8.56
CA VAL A 51 12.56 -17.59 7.47
C VAL A 51 14.04 -17.76 7.79
N ASP A 52 14.51 -19.00 7.74
CA ASP A 52 15.91 -19.39 7.95
C ASP A 52 16.49 -20.11 6.71
N LEU A 53 17.77 -20.50 6.77
CA LEU A 53 18.39 -21.29 5.70
C LEU A 53 17.67 -22.63 5.46
N GLY A 54 17.13 -23.26 6.51
CA GLY A 54 16.36 -24.51 6.40
C GLY A 54 15.04 -24.35 5.63
N SER A 55 14.52 -23.13 5.54
CA SER A 55 13.32 -22.80 4.77
C SER A 55 13.58 -22.94 3.26
N PHE A 56 14.75 -22.54 2.77
CA PHE A 56 15.15 -22.75 1.37
C PHE A 56 15.32 -24.23 1.04
N ASP A 57 15.95 -25.00 1.94
CA ASP A 57 16.09 -26.45 1.81
C ASP A 57 14.72 -27.14 1.79
N ALA A 58 13.76 -26.68 2.60
CA ALA A 58 12.39 -27.18 2.57
C ALA A 58 11.72 -26.93 1.21
N LEU A 59 11.76 -25.69 0.71
CA LEU A 59 11.19 -25.36 -0.61
C LEU A 59 11.84 -26.18 -1.74
N GLN A 60 13.16 -26.43 -1.68
CA GLN A 60 13.86 -27.28 -2.65
C GLN A 60 13.49 -28.76 -2.54
N ARG A 61 13.32 -29.30 -1.33
CA ARG A 61 12.90 -30.69 -1.10
C ARG A 61 11.49 -30.96 -1.65
N HIS A 62 10.59 -30.01 -1.55
CA HIS A 62 9.27 -30.07 -2.18
C HIS A 62 9.32 -29.81 -3.69
N GLY A 63 10.48 -29.44 -4.24
CA GLY A 63 10.65 -29.11 -5.65
C GLY A 63 10.00 -27.79 -6.06
N TRP A 64 9.64 -26.93 -5.12
CA TRP A 64 8.97 -25.66 -5.39
C TRP A 64 9.92 -24.59 -5.93
N ILE A 65 11.21 -24.67 -5.62
CA ILE A 65 12.23 -23.76 -6.12
C ILE A 65 13.44 -24.51 -6.68
N ARG A 66 14.16 -23.87 -7.60
CA ARG A 66 15.45 -24.36 -8.12
C ARG A 66 16.54 -23.32 -7.85
N ALA A 67 17.67 -23.75 -7.31
CA ALA A 67 18.83 -22.91 -7.11
C ALA A 67 19.67 -22.80 -8.39
N ARG A 68 20.14 -21.59 -8.70
CA ARG A 68 21.12 -21.28 -9.74
C ARG A 68 22.26 -20.49 -9.12
N THR A 69 23.47 -21.03 -9.18
CA THR A 69 24.66 -20.33 -8.70
C THR A 69 25.12 -19.30 -9.71
N VAL A 70 25.29 -18.05 -9.27
CA VAL A 70 25.86 -16.97 -10.08
C VAL A 70 27.26 -16.67 -9.57
N VAL A 71 28.24 -16.76 -10.47
CA VAL A 71 29.62 -16.37 -10.21
C VAL A 71 29.75 -14.91 -10.61
N HIS A 72 29.93 -14.03 -9.64
CA HIS A 72 30.32 -12.65 -9.93
C HIS A 72 31.78 -12.68 -10.39
N GLU A 73 32.02 -12.53 -11.69
CA GLU A 73 33.36 -12.22 -12.19
C GLU A 73 33.78 -10.88 -11.58
N SER A 74 34.72 -10.95 -10.64
CA SER A 74 35.50 -9.78 -10.26
C SER A 74 36.37 -9.47 -11.46
N ALA A 75 36.13 -8.34 -12.13
CA ALA A 75 36.96 -7.91 -13.23
C ALA A 75 38.44 -7.92 -12.78
N PRO A 76 39.36 -8.56 -13.52
CA PRO A 76 40.78 -8.48 -13.21
C PRO A 76 41.23 -7.02 -13.40
N GLY A 77 42.09 -6.55 -12.50
CA GLY A 77 42.49 -5.15 -12.35
C GLY A 77 42.72 -4.44 -13.68
N ALA A 78 41.91 -3.41 -13.93
CA ALA A 78 42.22 -2.39 -14.91
C ALA A 78 43.06 -1.30 -14.22
N GLU A 79 44.37 -1.50 -14.12
CA GLU A 79 45.30 -0.38 -14.14
C GLU A 79 45.27 0.22 -15.56
N GLY A 80 44.34 1.14 -15.77
CA GLY A 80 44.30 2.06 -16.91
C GLY A 80 44.45 3.50 -16.40
N PRO A 81 45.04 4.42 -17.19
CA PRO A 81 45.65 5.63 -16.66
C PRO A 81 44.60 6.54 -16.04
N ALA A 82 44.96 7.14 -14.89
CA ALA A 82 44.17 8.13 -14.18
C ALA A 82 43.67 9.22 -15.14
N THR A 83 42.43 9.08 -15.59
CA THR A 83 41.73 10.14 -16.30
C THR A 83 41.17 11.05 -15.23
N THR A 84 41.88 12.15 -14.97
CA THR A 84 41.39 13.27 -14.16
C THR A 84 40.04 13.71 -14.71
N VAL A 85 38.96 13.38 -13.99
CA VAL A 85 37.63 13.91 -14.26
C VAL A 85 37.60 15.33 -13.68
N ASP A 86 37.52 16.31 -14.58
CA ASP A 86 37.32 17.72 -14.27
C ASP A 86 36.09 17.91 -13.35
N PRO A 87 36.25 18.49 -12.15
CA PRO A 87 35.15 18.68 -11.21
C PRO A 87 34.06 19.64 -11.72
N ALA A 88 34.26 20.33 -12.85
CA ALA A 88 33.27 21.22 -13.46
C ALA A 88 32.21 20.50 -14.34
N ALA A 89 32.38 19.22 -14.67
CA ALA A 89 31.45 18.50 -15.56
C ALA A 89 30.21 17.90 -14.86
N ARG A 90 30.15 17.92 -13.52
CA ARG A 90 29.02 17.37 -12.74
C ARG A 90 27.81 18.32 -12.62
N GLN A 91 27.90 19.55 -13.12
CA GLN A 91 26.89 20.59 -12.84
C GLN A 91 25.89 20.87 -13.99
N ARG A 92 25.88 20.12 -15.10
CA ARG A 92 24.96 20.42 -16.23
C ARG A 92 24.39 19.18 -16.92
N ARG A 93 23.56 18.43 -16.19
CA ARG A 93 22.37 17.79 -16.77
C ARG A 93 21.24 17.99 -15.77
N ALA A 94 20.71 19.21 -15.78
CA ALA A 94 19.40 19.48 -15.22
C ALA A 94 18.39 18.70 -16.06
N ASP A 95 17.65 17.80 -15.42
CA ASP A 95 16.46 17.21 -16.00
C ASP A 95 15.57 18.36 -16.52
N PRO A 96 14.94 18.21 -17.70
CA PRO A 96 14.00 19.20 -18.17
C PRO A 96 12.95 19.37 -17.08
N LYS A 97 12.79 20.62 -16.60
CA LYS A 97 11.77 21.03 -15.64
C LYS A 97 10.47 20.33 -15.99
N THR A 98 10.16 19.25 -15.27
CA THR A 98 8.81 18.70 -15.26
C THR A 98 7.91 19.86 -14.89
N GLU A 99 7.03 20.24 -15.80
CA GLU A 99 5.87 21.06 -15.49
C GLU A 99 5.28 20.57 -14.17
N PRO A 100 4.84 21.46 -13.28
CA PRO A 100 4.37 21.06 -11.97
C PRO A 100 3.28 20.00 -12.16
N ARG A 101 3.60 18.74 -11.88
CA ARG A 101 2.62 17.66 -11.85
C ARG A 101 1.53 18.16 -10.92
N GLN A 102 0.33 18.35 -11.45
CA GLN A 102 -0.85 18.65 -10.64
C GLN A 102 -0.88 17.62 -9.52
N SER A 103 -0.59 18.09 -8.30
CA SER A 103 -0.53 17.22 -7.15
C SER A 103 -1.89 16.52 -7.01
N ALA A 104 -1.91 15.30 -6.47
CA ALA A 104 -3.17 14.63 -6.13
C ALA A 104 -4.12 15.57 -5.35
N PHE A 105 -3.56 16.56 -4.64
CA PHE A 105 -4.21 17.67 -3.95
C PHE A 105 -4.99 18.66 -4.85
N SER A 106 -4.51 19.02 -6.05
CA SER A 106 -5.31 19.87 -6.97
C SER A 106 -6.52 19.11 -7.49
N ARG A 107 -6.37 17.79 -7.71
CA ARG A 107 -7.48 16.89 -8.06
C ARG A 107 -8.42 16.66 -6.89
N LEU A 108 -7.96 16.65 -5.63
CA LEU A 108 -8.76 16.48 -4.41
C LEU A 108 -9.58 17.71 -4.02
N GLY A 109 -8.95 18.89 -4.00
CA GLY A 109 -9.65 20.15 -3.79
C GLY A 109 -10.59 20.50 -4.94
N GLN A 110 -10.34 19.97 -6.13
CA GLN A 110 -11.26 19.99 -7.26
C GLN A 110 -12.31 18.90 -7.13
N SER A 111 -12.01 17.68 -6.65
CA SER A 111 -12.98 16.61 -6.47
C SER A 111 -14.00 16.93 -5.37
N LEU A 112 -13.61 17.63 -4.30
CA LEU A 112 -14.53 18.10 -3.26
C LEU A 112 -15.29 19.39 -3.67
N ARG A 113 -14.65 20.32 -4.39
CA ARG A 113 -15.37 21.48 -4.98
C ARG A 113 -16.27 21.11 -6.15
N THR A 114 -15.95 20.03 -6.86
CA THR A 114 -16.83 19.42 -7.88
C THR A 114 -17.86 18.54 -7.18
N ALA A 115 -17.52 17.93 -6.04
CA ALA A 115 -18.45 17.22 -5.13
C ALA A 115 -19.61 18.09 -4.67
N ILE A 116 -19.31 19.36 -4.39
CA ILE A 116 -20.23 20.28 -3.70
C ILE A 116 -20.54 21.49 -4.60
N GLY A 117 -20.10 21.46 -5.86
CA GLY A 117 -20.37 22.50 -6.86
C GLY A 117 -21.74 22.31 -7.53
N PRO A 118 -22.24 23.31 -8.28
CA PRO A 118 -23.60 23.30 -8.86
C PRO A 118 -23.80 22.33 -10.04
N ARG A 119 -23.00 21.26 -10.14
CA ARG A 119 -23.18 20.20 -11.14
C ARG A 119 -23.81 18.99 -10.47
N GLU A 120 -24.81 18.43 -11.12
CA GLU A 120 -25.44 17.18 -10.71
C GLU A 120 -24.38 16.07 -10.69
N GLN A 121 -24.18 15.50 -9.50
CA GLN A 121 -23.17 14.48 -9.25
C GLN A 121 -23.75 13.08 -9.44
N SER A 122 -22.98 12.17 -10.02
CA SER A 122 -23.39 10.77 -10.03
C SER A 122 -23.28 10.16 -8.62
N ALA A 123 -24.12 9.17 -8.32
CA ALA A 123 -24.03 8.40 -7.07
C ALA A 123 -22.63 7.81 -6.84
N ARG A 124 -21.94 7.45 -7.93
CA ARG A 124 -20.56 6.94 -7.91
C ARG A 124 -19.56 7.99 -7.43
N GLU A 125 -19.67 9.24 -7.88
CA GLU A 125 -18.78 10.33 -7.47
C GLU A 125 -19.01 10.73 -6.01
N ILE A 126 -20.26 10.72 -5.54
CA ILE A 126 -20.60 10.97 -4.13
C ILE A 126 -19.99 9.87 -3.25
N SER A 127 -20.21 8.60 -3.61
CA SER A 127 -19.63 7.44 -2.92
C SER A 127 -18.10 7.53 -2.84
N ALA A 128 -17.43 7.83 -3.97
CA ALA A 128 -15.99 8.06 -4.01
C ALA A 128 -15.55 9.23 -3.10
N GLY A 129 -16.31 10.33 -3.06
CA GLY A 129 -16.04 11.45 -2.17
C GLY A 129 -16.10 11.07 -0.69
N LEU A 130 -17.00 10.17 -0.30
CA LEU A 130 -17.14 9.71 1.09
C LEU A 130 -15.92 8.94 1.60
N ALA A 131 -15.11 8.32 0.73
CA ALA A 131 -13.86 7.68 1.16
C ALA A 131 -12.90 8.67 1.84
N GLU A 132 -12.80 9.90 1.33
CA GLU A 132 -11.96 10.96 1.89
C GLU A 132 -12.53 11.51 3.21
N VAL A 133 -13.86 11.59 3.30
CA VAL A 133 -14.58 11.96 4.52
C VAL A 133 -14.27 10.97 5.64
N ILE A 134 -14.44 9.67 5.35
CA ILE A 134 -14.16 8.58 6.29
C ILE A 134 -12.68 8.59 6.68
N LYS A 135 -11.76 8.77 5.73
CA LYS A 135 -10.32 8.85 6.01
C LYS A 135 -10.01 9.95 7.03
N CYS A 136 -10.52 11.17 6.80
CA CYS A 136 -10.26 12.31 7.69
C CYS A 136 -10.81 12.05 9.11
N ALA A 137 -12.04 11.54 9.21
CA ALA A 137 -12.63 11.17 10.50
C ALA A 137 -11.81 10.07 11.19
N ALA A 138 -11.44 9.02 10.46
CA ALA A 138 -10.73 7.87 10.99
C ALA A 138 -9.36 8.19 11.58
N VAL A 139 -8.68 9.21 11.07
CA VAL A 139 -7.33 9.59 11.54
C VAL A 139 -7.34 10.75 12.53
N ALA A 140 -8.45 11.47 12.70
CA ALA A 140 -8.45 12.72 13.47
C ALA A 140 -9.64 12.89 14.42
N ASP A 141 -10.76 12.19 14.23
CA ASP A 141 -11.99 12.46 14.96
C ASP A 141 -12.91 11.23 15.07
N ALA A 142 -12.84 10.57 16.23
CA ALA A 142 -13.69 9.42 16.53
C ALA A 142 -15.18 9.78 16.69
N GLU A 143 -15.50 11.02 17.09
CA GLU A 143 -16.89 11.47 17.21
C GLU A 143 -17.51 11.69 15.83
N LEU A 144 -16.77 12.33 14.91
CA LEU A 144 -17.21 12.45 13.52
C LEU A 144 -17.35 11.07 12.88
N PHE A 145 -16.41 10.16 13.13
CA PHE A 145 -16.52 8.80 12.60
C PHE A 145 -17.79 8.09 13.09
N ALA A 146 -18.08 8.18 14.40
CA ALA A 146 -19.31 7.64 14.96
C ALA A 146 -20.56 8.32 14.37
N TRP A 147 -20.49 9.62 14.09
CA TRP A 147 -21.57 10.33 13.40
C TRP A 147 -21.77 9.81 11.96
N LEU A 148 -20.69 9.53 11.22
CA LEU A 148 -20.77 8.97 9.87
C LEU A 148 -21.46 7.60 9.85
N GLU A 149 -21.24 6.75 10.86
CA GLU A 149 -21.91 5.45 11.00
C GLU A 149 -23.45 5.58 11.00
N HIS A 150 -23.99 6.71 11.46
CA HIS A 150 -25.43 6.95 11.55
C HIS A 150 -25.98 7.79 10.38
N HIS A 151 -25.13 8.56 9.68
CA HIS A 151 -25.55 9.54 8.69
C HIS A 151 -25.05 9.28 7.26
N VAL A 152 -24.39 8.15 7.00
CA VAL A 152 -23.91 7.79 5.67
C VAL A 152 -25.01 7.79 4.60
N GLN A 153 -26.23 7.33 4.95
CA GLN A 153 -27.35 7.31 4.01
C GLN A 153 -27.86 8.73 3.71
N ASP A 154 -27.85 9.63 4.69
CA ASP A 154 -28.19 11.04 4.48
C ASP A 154 -27.17 11.71 3.56
N LEU A 155 -25.88 11.37 3.69
CA LEU A 155 -24.82 11.88 2.83
C LEU A 155 -24.93 11.36 1.40
N LEU A 156 -25.23 10.06 1.21
CA LEU A 156 -25.48 9.48 -0.11
C LEU A 156 -26.71 10.10 -0.79
N ALA A 157 -27.75 10.41 0.00
CA ALA A 157 -28.93 11.13 -0.46
C ALA A 157 -28.71 12.66 -0.59
N GLN A 158 -27.50 13.15 -0.33
CA GLN A 158 -27.13 14.57 -0.38
C GLN A 158 -28.04 15.47 0.47
N GLN A 159 -28.46 15.00 1.63
CA GLN A 159 -29.28 15.79 2.55
C GLN A 159 -28.52 17.06 2.97
N PRO A 160 -29.06 18.27 2.73
CA PRO A 160 -28.29 19.51 2.87
C PRO A 160 -27.63 19.71 4.25
N GLN A 161 -28.32 19.32 5.33
CA GLN A 161 -27.79 19.43 6.69
C GLN A 161 -26.62 18.48 6.95
N ALA A 162 -26.74 17.21 6.53
CA ALA A 162 -25.68 16.21 6.69
C ALA A 162 -24.44 16.60 5.88
N VAL A 163 -24.63 17.01 4.62
CA VAL A 163 -23.53 17.44 3.75
C VAL A 163 -22.82 18.67 4.34
N THR A 164 -23.58 19.68 4.77
CA THR A 164 -23.01 20.91 5.36
C THR A 164 -22.18 20.58 6.61
N HIS A 165 -22.72 19.74 7.50
CA HIS A 165 -22.03 19.32 8.71
C HIS A 165 -20.70 18.61 8.39
N ALA A 166 -20.75 17.57 7.54
CA ALA A 166 -19.58 16.79 7.18
C ALA A 166 -18.49 17.67 6.54
N VAL A 167 -18.87 18.52 5.59
CA VAL A 167 -17.93 19.39 4.87
C VAL A 167 -17.23 20.38 5.79
N GLN A 168 -18.00 21.04 6.68
CA GLN A 168 -17.43 21.98 7.65
C GLN A 168 -16.45 21.27 8.59
N ARG A 169 -16.85 20.10 9.11
CA ARG A 169 -16.03 19.36 10.07
C ARG A 169 -14.72 18.88 9.44
N ILE A 170 -14.77 18.34 8.23
CA ILE A 170 -13.58 17.80 7.54
C ILE A 170 -12.62 18.91 7.13
N GLN A 171 -13.13 20.06 6.67
CA GLN A 171 -12.27 21.20 6.34
C GLN A 171 -11.48 21.66 7.56
N GLN A 172 -12.13 21.72 8.73
CA GLN A 172 -11.47 22.04 10.00
C GLN A 172 -10.43 20.97 10.35
N LEU A 173 -10.84 19.70 10.45
CA LEU A 173 -9.95 18.59 10.83
C LEU A 173 -8.73 18.47 9.94
N ARG A 174 -8.91 18.59 8.62
CA ARG A 174 -7.81 18.51 7.65
C ARG A 174 -6.81 19.65 7.88
N SER A 175 -7.32 20.86 8.09
CA SER A 175 -6.48 22.03 8.35
C SER A 175 -5.67 21.86 9.65
N ASP A 176 -6.29 21.29 10.68
CA ASP A 176 -5.66 21.02 11.97
C ASP A 176 -4.56 19.96 11.82
N VAL A 177 -4.86 18.83 11.17
CA VAL A 177 -3.88 17.76 10.92
C VAL A 177 -2.71 18.28 10.07
N GLU A 178 -2.97 19.04 9.00
CA GLU A 178 -1.92 19.63 8.16
C GLU A 178 -1.08 20.66 8.93
N ALA A 179 -1.67 21.43 9.85
CA ALA A 179 -0.96 22.38 10.69
C ALA A 179 -0.04 21.67 11.68
N GLU A 180 -0.54 20.65 12.37
CA GLU A 180 0.26 19.79 13.23
C GLU A 180 1.38 19.11 12.46
N ASP A 181 1.09 18.63 11.25
CA ASP A 181 2.05 17.88 10.45
C ASP A 181 3.22 18.74 9.96
N ARG A 182 2.97 20.02 9.66
CA ARG A 182 4.04 21.00 9.37
C ARG A 182 4.97 21.21 10.57
N VAL A 183 4.45 21.11 11.79
CA VAL A 183 5.23 21.28 13.03
C VAL A 183 5.99 20.00 13.35
N GLN A 184 5.31 18.85 13.33
CA GLN A 184 5.85 17.56 13.72
C GLN A 184 6.70 16.89 12.64
N ARG A 185 6.55 17.32 11.38
CA ARG A 185 7.22 16.76 10.19
C ARG A 185 7.01 15.24 10.08
N ARG A 186 5.78 14.76 10.28
CA ARG A 186 5.50 13.32 10.20
C ARG A 186 5.67 12.85 8.76
N SER A 187 6.16 11.62 8.61
CA SER A 187 6.27 10.97 7.31
C SER A 187 6.13 9.46 7.50
N PRO A 188 5.09 8.82 6.94
CA PRO A 188 3.92 9.44 6.29
C PRO A 188 3.06 10.30 7.24
N SER A 189 2.37 11.28 6.67
CA SER A 189 1.33 12.10 7.31
C SER A 189 0.10 11.25 7.63
N PRO A 190 -0.65 11.49 8.74
CA PRO A 190 -1.89 10.76 9.02
C PRO A 190 -2.90 10.75 7.86
N LEU A 191 -2.97 11.83 7.07
CA LEU A 191 -3.86 11.94 5.92
C LEU A 191 -3.47 11.03 4.73
N GLU A 192 -2.33 10.36 4.81
CA GLU A 192 -1.88 9.34 3.86
C GLU A 192 -2.40 7.93 4.21
N PHE A 193 -3.28 7.79 5.21
CA PHE A 193 -3.97 6.54 5.51
C PHE A 193 -4.66 5.94 4.26
N GLY A 194 -4.28 4.71 3.92
CA GLY A 194 -4.73 3.99 2.73
C GLY A 194 -4.10 4.42 1.39
N MET A 195 -3.44 5.58 1.31
CA MET A 195 -2.96 6.18 0.04
C MET A 195 -1.89 5.35 -0.70
N PRO A 196 -0.87 4.77 -0.04
CA PRO A 196 0.14 3.96 -0.74
C PRO A 196 -0.49 2.76 -1.44
N LEU A 197 -1.43 2.09 -0.76
CA LEU A 197 -2.13 0.90 -1.28
C LEU A 197 -3.13 1.29 -2.37
N ALA A 198 -3.84 2.41 -2.21
CA ALA A 198 -4.72 2.97 -3.24
C ALA A 198 -3.96 3.25 -4.55
N SER A 199 -2.76 3.84 -4.45
CA SER A 199 -1.93 4.15 -5.62
C SER A 199 -1.50 2.89 -6.37
N VAL A 200 -1.22 1.79 -5.65
CA VAL A 200 -0.92 0.48 -6.25
C VAL A 200 -2.16 -0.06 -6.96
N ILE A 201 -3.32 -0.03 -6.31
CA ILE A 201 -4.61 -0.49 -6.87
C ILE A 201 -4.97 0.26 -8.15
N GLU A 202 -4.83 1.60 -8.16
CA GLU A 202 -5.03 2.43 -9.36
C GLU A 202 -4.09 2.01 -10.50
N SER A 203 -2.83 1.71 -10.17
CA SER A 203 -1.80 1.32 -11.14
C SER A 203 -2.03 -0.10 -11.71
N ILE A 204 -2.69 -0.98 -10.95
CA ILE A 204 -3.10 -2.32 -11.41
C ILE A 204 -4.31 -2.24 -12.33
N LEU A 205 -5.33 -1.48 -11.94
CA LEU A 205 -6.59 -1.36 -12.69
C LEU A 205 -6.44 -0.53 -13.97
N GLY A 206 -5.40 0.30 -14.04
CA GLY A 206 -5.19 1.32 -15.06
C GLY A 206 -5.81 2.65 -14.65
N TYR A 207 -5.04 3.73 -14.81
CA TYR A 207 -5.46 5.07 -14.41
C TYR A 207 -6.77 5.48 -15.08
N GLY A 208 -7.72 5.98 -14.27
CA GLY A 208 -9.01 6.48 -14.73
C GLY A 208 -10.13 5.43 -14.82
N ARG A 209 -9.84 4.13 -14.60
CA ARG A 209 -10.88 3.11 -14.51
C ARG A 209 -11.68 3.22 -13.21
N TYR A 210 -10.96 3.37 -12.10
CA TYR A 210 -11.51 3.70 -10.79
C TYR A 210 -11.36 5.20 -10.54
N LEU A 211 -12.35 5.77 -9.87
CA LEU A 211 -12.21 7.06 -9.22
C LEU A 211 -11.23 6.91 -8.05
N HIS A 212 -10.54 8.00 -7.73
CA HIS A 212 -9.55 7.99 -6.66
C HIS A 212 -10.13 7.48 -5.33
N GLY A 213 -11.35 7.91 -4.99
CA GLY A 213 -12.05 7.47 -3.79
C GLY A 213 -12.37 5.97 -3.74
N GLU A 214 -12.59 5.34 -4.90
CA GLU A 214 -12.80 3.88 -4.98
C GLU A 214 -11.53 3.12 -4.62
N ALA A 215 -10.40 3.52 -5.20
CA ALA A 215 -9.11 2.93 -4.85
C ALA A 215 -8.70 3.26 -3.41
N LEU A 216 -9.02 4.46 -2.92
CA LEU A 216 -8.76 4.87 -1.54
C LEU A 216 -9.54 4.01 -0.54
N GLY A 217 -10.82 3.75 -0.80
CA GLY A 217 -11.63 2.86 0.04
C GLY A 217 -11.00 1.47 0.20
N LEU A 218 -10.58 0.86 -0.92
CA LEU A 218 -9.87 -0.42 -0.91
C LEU A 218 -8.51 -0.34 -0.19
N GLY A 219 -7.75 0.74 -0.42
CA GLY A 219 -6.47 0.95 0.26
C GLY A 219 -6.60 1.09 1.77
N MET A 220 -7.63 1.79 2.25
CA MET A 220 -7.95 1.89 3.68
C MET A 220 -8.42 0.55 4.26
N ALA A 221 -9.23 -0.22 3.52
CA ALA A 221 -9.66 -1.55 3.94
C ALA A 221 -8.47 -2.49 4.19
N VAL A 222 -7.50 -2.51 3.27
CA VAL A 222 -6.26 -3.28 3.44
C VAL A 222 -5.44 -2.75 4.63
N ALA A 223 -5.37 -1.43 4.83
CA ALA A 223 -4.65 -0.85 5.97
C ALA A 223 -5.30 -1.19 7.34
N VAL A 224 -6.63 -1.28 7.39
CA VAL A 224 -7.36 -1.73 8.59
C VAL A 224 -7.09 -3.21 8.87
N GLU A 225 -7.10 -4.06 7.85
CA GLU A 225 -6.76 -5.48 8.00
C GLU A 225 -5.31 -5.67 8.49
N ILE A 226 -4.36 -4.87 7.98
CA ILE A 226 -2.98 -4.84 8.49
C ILE A 226 -2.95 -4.42 9.97
N SER A 227 -3.70 -3.38 10.33
CA SER A 227 -3.79 -2.90 11.71
C SER A 227 -4.34 -3.99 12.65
N HIS A 228 -5.35 -4.73 12.19
CA HIS A 228 -5.95 -5.83 12.94
C HIS A 228 -4.97 -7.01 13.12
N GLU A 229 -4.31 -7.46 12.03
CA GLU A 229 -3.35 -8.57 12.09
C GLU A 229 -2.17 -8.25 13.03
N LEU A 230 -1.74 -6.99 13.08
CA LEU A 230 -0.68 -6.53 14.00
C LEU A 230 -1.16 -6.40 15.46
N GLY A 231 -2.42 -6.75 15.77
CA GLY A 231 -3.00 -6.67 17.10
C GLY A 231 -3.25 -5.24 17.58
N MET A 232 -3.26 -4.26 16.66
CA MET A 232 -3.45 -2.86 17.01
C MET A 232 -4.92 -2.50 17.17
N GLN A 233 -5.80 -3.15 16.38
CA GLN A 233 -7.25 -3.00 16.49
C GLN A 233 -7.93 -4.27 16.98
N THR A 234 -9.00 -4.10 17.75
CA THR A 234 -9.95 -5.18 18.04
C THR A 234 -10.72 -5.56 16.78
N THR A 235 -11.18 -6.81 16.70
CA THR A 235 -12.07 -7.27 15.62
C THR A 235 -13.30 -6.39 15.49
N ALA A 236 -13.85 -5.91 16.61
CA ALA A 236 -15.01 -5.01 16.60
C ALA A 236 -14.70 -3.64 15.97
N SER A 237 -13.54 -3.04 16.29
CA SER A 237 -13.15 -1.75 15.69
C SER A 237 -12.88 -1.88 14.19
N ALA A 238 -12.17 -2.93 13.77
CA ALA A 238 -11.95 -3.22 12.36
C ALA A 238 -13.28 -3.46 11.61
N GLN A 239 -14.19 -4.23 12.18
CA GLN A 239 -15.50 -4.51 11.56
C GLN A 239 -16.37 -3.26 11.42
N ARG A 240 -16.35 -2.35 12.42
CA ARG A 240 -17.04 -1.05 12.32
C ARG A 240 -16.56 -0.26 11.13
N PHE A 241 -15.24 -0.19 10.93
CA PHE A 241 -14.65 0.49 9.80
C PHE A 241 -15.04 -0.12 8.45
N MET A 242 -14.93 -1.44 8.33
CA MET A 242 -15.31 -2.15 7.12
C MET A 242 -16.80 -1.99 6.80
N THR A 243 -17.66 -2.01 7.82
CA THR A 243 -19.11 -1.80 7.68
C THR A 243 -19.43 -0.39 7.20
N LEU A 244 -18.77 0.64 7.77
CA LEU A 244 -18.95 2.01 7.33
C LEU A 244 -18.50 2.18 5.87
N LEU A 245 -17.33 1.66 5.48
CA LEU A 245 -16.90 1.70 4.08
C LEU A 245 -17.90 1.01 3.14
N GLN A 246 -18.34 -0.20 3.47
CA GLN A 246 -19.33 -0.94 2.67
C GLN A 246 -20.64 -0.16 2.50
N SER A 247 -21.09 0.54 3.56
CA SER A 247 -22.34 1.29 3.55
C SER A 247 -22.34 2.50 2.60
N THR A 248 -21.17 2.95 2.14
CA THR A 248 -21.04 4.03 1.14
C THR A 248 -21.33 3.58 -0.30
N GLY A 249 -21.40 2.27 -0.56
CA GLY A 249 -21.53 1.73 -1.92
C GLY A 249 -20.24 1.71 -2.74
N LEU A 250 -19.08 1.92 -2.11
CA LEU A 250 -17.78 1.75 -2.75
C LEU A 250 -17.58 0.29 -3.21
N PRO A 251 -16.84 0.06 -4.31
CA PRO A 251 -16.41 -1.28 -4.65
C PRO A 251 -15.46 -1.80 -3.56
N MET A 252 -15.76 -3.00 -3.03
CA MET A 252 -14.97 -3.63 -1.97
C MET A 252 -14.18 -4.85 -2.43
N ASP A 253 -14.31 -5.21 -3.71
CA ASP A 253 -13.50 -6.25 -4.34
C ASP A 253 -12.16 -5.66 -4.78
N LEU A 254 -11.07 -6.18 -4.21
CA LEU A 254 -9.72 -5.84 -4.64
C LEU A 254 -9.46 -6.42 -6.05
N PRO A 255 -8.68 -5.72 -6.90
CA PRO A 255 -8.39 -6.21 -8.24
C PRO A 255 -7.54 -7.47 -8.20
N GLN A 256 -7.88 -8.43 -9.06
CA GLN A 256 -7.00 -9.57 -9.31
C GLN A 256 -5.82 -9.16 -10.18
N ALA A 257 -4.60 -9.52 -9.78
CA ALA A 257 -3.40 -9.30 -10.57
C ALA A 257 -2.29 -10.31 -10.25
N PRO A 258 -1.34 -10.52 -11.18
CA PRO A 258 -0.18 -11.35 -10.93
C PRO A 258 0.58 -10.91 -9.66
N VAL A 259 1.05 -11.88 -8.88
CA VAL A 259 1.89 -11.62 -7.68
C VAL A 259 3.03 -10.67 -7.99
N ASP A 260 3.73 -10.93 -9.10
CA ASP A 260 4.88 -10.13 -9.51
C ASP A 260 4.49 -8.68 -9.80
N ARG A 261 3.26 -8.43 -10.27
CA ARG A 261 2.75 -7.08 -10.53
C ARG A 261 2.46 -6.32 -9.23
N TRP A 262 1.89 -6.98 -8.23
CA TRP A 262 1.73 -6.40 -6.89
C TRP A 262 3.09 -6.08 -6.27
N LEU A 263 4.04 -7.00 -6.39
CA LEU A 263 5.40 -6.81 -5.86
C LEU A 263 6.17 -5.71 -6.60
N GLU A 264 6.00 -5.58 -7.90
CA GLU A 264 6.63 -4.49 -8.68
C GLU A 264 6.13 -3.12 -8.22
N LEU A 265 4.82 -3.00 -7.97
CA LEU A 265 4.18 -1.73 -7.66
C LEU A 265 4.24 -1.33 -6.18
N LEU A 266 4.35 -2.30 -5.27
CA LEU A 266 4.52 -2.00 -3.84
C LEU A 266 5.86 -1.28 -3.61
N PRO A 267 5.83 -0.03 -3.10
CA PRO A 267 7.05 0.75 -2.91
C PRO A 267 8.04 0.06 -1.97
N VAL A 268 9.33 0.30 -2.19
CA VAL A 268 10.41 -0.17 -1.31
C VAL A 268 11.02 1.04 -0.62
N GLN A 269 11.28 0.91 0.68
CA GLN A 269 12.07 1.91 1.39
C GLN A 269 13.55 1.82 1.01
N ASN A 270 14.12 2.97 0.66
CA ASN A 270 15.53 3.10 0.26
C ASN A 270 16.46 3.35 1.47
N ASP A 271 15.99 3.11 2.70
CA ASP A 271 16.70 3.43 3.95
C ASP A 271 17.48 2.23 4.54
N GLY A 272 17.59 1.13 3.79
CA GLY A 272 18.22 -0.11 4.25
C GLY A 272 17.24 -1.13 4.82
N SER A 273 15.98 -0.75 5.05
CA SER A 273 14.88 -1.67 5.40
C SER A 273 14.32 -2.31 4.12
N SER A 274 15.18 -3.03 3.39
CA SER A 274 14.78 -3.75 2.19
C SER A 274 13.52 -4.56 2.48
N GLY A 275 12.47 -4.43 1.67
CA GLY A 275 11.27 -5.25 1.79
C GLY A 275 10.17 -4.74 2.72
N HIS A 276 10.32 -3.54 3.29
CA HIS A 276 9.30 -2.92 4.11
C HIS A 276 8.65 -1.70 3.42
N LEU A 277 7.47 -1.34 3.88
CA LEU A 277 6.71 -0.16 3.48
C LEU A 277 6.24 0.60 4.72
N SER A 278 6.55 1.89 4.85
CA SER A 278 5.91 2.72 5.88
C SER A 278 4.46 3.01 5.49
N LEU A 279 3.55 2.63 6.38
CA LEU A 279 2.13 2.86 6.26
C LEU A 279 1.62 3.63 7.48
N VAL A 280 0.60 4.45 7.27
CA VAL A 280 -0.27 4.89 8.36
C VAL A 280 -1.25 3.76 8.64
N LEU A 281 -1.34 3.37 9.89
CA LEU A 281 -2.25 2.36 10.44
C LEU A 281 -3.08 2.99 11.57
N LEU A 282 -4.07 2.27 12.09
CA LEU A 282 -4.90 2.73 13.21
C LEU A 282 -4.69 1.86 14.44
N GLN A 283 -4.44 2.47 15.61
CA GLN A 283 -4.60 1.78 16.90
C GLN A 283 -6.09 1.73 17.26
N ASP A 284 -6.78 2.83 17.05
CA ASP A 284 -8.23 2.92 17.02
C ASP A 284 -8.61 4.08 16.11
N VAL A 285 -9.90 4.27 15.88
CA VAL A 285 -10.43 5.47 15.21
C VAL A 285 -9.96 6.72 15.97
N GLY A 286 -9.41 7.69 15.25
CA GLY A 286 -8.82 8.91 15.78
C GLY A 286 -7.39 8.74 16.31
N GLN A 287 -6.79 7.54 16.21
CA GLN A 287 -5.45 7.25 16.73
C GLN A 287 -4.55 6.65 15.63
N PRO A 288 -4.12 7.48 14.65
CA PRO A 288 -3.24 7.04 13.58
C PRO A 288 -1.82 6.84 14.08
N VAL A 289 -1.14 5.84 13.54
CA VAL A 289 0.28 5.59 13.83
C VAL A 289 1.02 5.16 12.56
N SER A 290 2.23 5.70 12.39
CA SER A 290 3.15 5.28 11.33
C SER A 290 3.87 4.00 11.74
N LYS A 291 3.84 2.99 10.86
CA LYS A 291 4.52 1.71 11.06
C LYS A 291 5.22 1.26 9.79
N SER A 292 6.44 0.74 9.95
CA SER A 292 7.13 0.00 8.89
C SER A 292 6.58 -1.42 8.85
N VAL A 293 5.95 -1.80 7.73
CA VAL A 293 5.24 -3.06 7.55
C VAL A 293 6.01 -3.93 6.55
N PRO A 294 6.30 -5.20 6.88
CA PRO A 294 6.90 -6.13 5.91
C PRO A 294 5.98 -6.32 4.71
N ARG A 295 6.53 -6.24 3.50
CA ARG A 295 5.75 -6.49 2.27
C ARG A 295 5.14 -7.89 2.24
N THR A 296 5.79 -8.87 2.86
CA THR A 296 5.23 -10.22 3.01
C THR A 296 3.89 -10.22 3.72
N LEU A 297 3.75 -9.45 4.80
CA LEU A 297 2.47 -9.33 5.50
C LEU A 297 1.38 -8.74 4.59
N ILE A 298 1.73 -7.73 3.78
CA ILE A 298 0.80 -7.15 2.80
C ILE A 298 0.37 -8.22 1.79
N MET A 299 1.33 -9.00 1.26
CA MET A 299 1.04 -10.07 0.31
C MET A 299 0.18 -11.18 0.92
N ASP A 300 0.39 -11.55 2.18
CA ASP A 300 -0.44 -12.54 2.89
C ASP A 300 -1.89 -12.09 2.95
N ILE A 301 -2.13 -10.82 3.26
CA ILE A 301 -3.47 -10.24 3.34
C ILE A 301 -4.13 -10.22 1.95
N LEU A 302 -3.39 -9.80 0.92
CA LEU A 302 -3.86 -9.80 -0.47
C LEU A 302 -4.21 -11.21 -0.97
N ASP A 303 -3.42 -12.21 -0.59
CA ASP A 303 -3.67 -13.61 -0.94
C ASP A 303 -4.91 -14.18 -0.23
N ARG A 304 -5.09 -13.89 1.07
CA ARG A 304 -6.30 -14.28 1.80
C ARG A 304 -7.56 -13.67 1.19
N ALA A 305 -7.46 -12.44 0.71
CA ALA A 305 -8.52 -11.75 -0.02
C ALA A 305 -8.75 -12.29 -1.45
N GLY A 306 -7.98 -13.27 -1.92
CA GLY A 306 -8.19 -13.91 -3.23
C GLY A 306 -7.78 -13.05 -4.44
N THR A 307 -6.86 -12.12 -4.22
CA THR A 307 -6.46 -11.10 -5.22
C THR A 307 -5.23 -11.49 -6.03
N LEU A 308 -4.44 -12.45 -5.54
CA LEU A 308 -3.20 -12.86 -6.17
C LEU A 308 -3.44 -13.92 -7.23
N VAL A 309 -2.93 -13.68 -8.43
CA VAL A 309 -2.86 -14.65 -9.53
C VAL A 309 -1.43 -15.17 -9.62
N PHE A 310 -1.26 -16.49 -9.61
CA PHE A 310 0.02 -17.18 -9.49
C PHE A 310 0.45 -17.85 -10.78
#